data_AF-A0A947HPX7-F1
#
_entry.id   AF-A0A947HPX7-F1
#
_cell.length_a   1.000
_cell.length_b   1.000
_cell.length_c   1.000
_cell.angle_alpha   90.00
_cell.angle_beta   90.00
_cell.angle_gamma   90.00
#
_symmetry.space_group_name_H-M   'P 1'
#
loop_
_entity.id
_entity.type
_entity.pdbx_description
1 polymer ?
#
loop_
_entity_poly.entity_id
_entity_poly.type
_entity_poly.pdbx_seq_one_letter_code
_entity_poly.pdbx_strand_id
1 'polypeptide(L)' 'LVDDTMFLRMLTDAALSAGRRVTVLGVHGTGPDHPIPVACPESRYLTAVLARVD' A
#
# COMPACT_ATOMS: atom_id res chain seq x y z
N LEU A 1 -9.92 5.46 -8.10
CA LEU A 1 -8.56 4.90 -7.93
C LEU A 1 -8.29 4.88 -6.44
N VAL A 2 -7.75 3.79 -5.89
CA VAL A 2 -7.26 3.78 -4.49
C VAL A 2 -5.83 4.28 -4.55
N ASP A 3 -5.52 5.37 -3.86
CA ASP A 3 -4.13 5.82 -3.70
C ASP A 3 -3.48 5.15 -2.48
N ASP A 4 -2.15 5.24 -2.39
CA ASP A 4 -1.37 4.62 -1.31
C ASP A 4 -1.85 5.06 0.09
N THR A 5 -2.35 6.29 0.22
CA THR A 5 -2.85 6.82 1.51
C THR A 5 -4.17 6.17 1.90
N MET A 6 -5.11 6.04 0.96
CA MET A 6 -6.38 5.34 1.18
C MET A 6 -6.14 3.88 1.56
N PHE A 7 -5.17 3.22 0.92
CA PHE A 7 -4.83 1.83 1.24
C PHE A 7 -4.28 1.69 2.68
N LEU A 8 -3.40 2.59 3.11
CA LEU A 8 -2.87 2.59 4.48
C LEU A 8 -3.95 2.88 5.54
N ARG A 9 -4.93 3.73 5.22
CA ARG A 9 -6.09 3.96 6.09
C ARG A 9 -6.95 2.70 6.21
N MET A 10 -7.24 2.03 5.09
CA MET A 10 -7.93 0.74 5.09
C MET A 10 -7.20 -0.30 5.96
N LEU A 11 -5.87 -0.39 5.87
CA LEU A 11 -5.08 -1.27 6.73
C LEU A 11 -5.17 -0.90 8.21
N THR A 12 -5.26 0.39 8.53
CA THR A 12 -5.45 0.87 9.91
C THR A 12 -6.79 0.38 10.46
N ASP A 13 -7.87 0.56 9.70
CA ASP A 13 -9.22 0.11 10.09
C ASP A 13 -9.28 -1.42 10.24
N ALA A 14 -8.60 -2.15 9.36
CA ALA A 14 -8.49 -3.60 9.44
C ALA A 14 -7.72 -4.07 10.68
N ALA A 15 -6.60 -3.41 11.02
CA ALA A 15 -5.82 -3.71 12.21
C ALA A 15 -6.62 -3.46 13.50
N LEU A 16 -7.33 -2.33 13.56
CA LEU A 16 -8.23 -1.99 14.68
C LEU A 16 -9.34 -3.02 14.83
N SER A 17 -10.01 -3.38 13.73
CA SER A 17 -11.09 -4.38 13.72
C SER A 17 -10.60 -5.77 14.15
N ALA A 18 -9.35 -6.12 13.81
CA ALA A 18 -8.73 -7.37 14.22
C ALA A 18 -8.18 -7.33 15.66
N GLY A 19 -8.19 -6.17 16.33
CA GLY A 19 -7.57 -6.00 17.65
C GLY A 19 -6.06 -6.24 17.64
N ARG A 20 -5.40 -5.99 16.51
CA ARG A 20 -3.96 -6.23 16.32
C ARG A 20 -3.20 -4.93 16.16
N ARG A 21 -1.96 -4.91 16.65
CA ARG A 21 -1.01 -3.85 16.30
C ARG A 21 -0.25 -4.26 15.05
N VAL A 22 -0.26 -3.38 14.06
CA VAL A 22 0.43 -3.57 12.78
C VAL A 22 1.42 -2.43 12.60
N THR A 23 2.67 -2.76 12.27
CA THR A 23 3.73 -1.78 11.96
C THR A 23 4.15 -1.94 10.51
N VAL A 24 4.10 -0.85 9.75
CA VAL A 24 4.55 -0.83 8.34
C VAL A 24 6.09 -0.84 8.30
N LEU A 25 6.65 -1.77 7.55
CA LEU A 25 8.10 -1.90 7.31
C LEU A 25 8.49 -1.36 5.92
N GLY A 26 7.57 -1.42 4.95
CA GLY A 26 7.82 -0.92 3.61
C GLY A 26 6.53 -0.77 2.80
N VAL A 27 6.49 0.24 1.94
CA VAL A 27 5.44 0.42 0.94
C VAL A 27 6.08 0.29 -0.43
N HIS A 28 5.58 -0.63 -1.22
CA HIS A 28 6.09 -0.99 -2.53
C HIS A 28 4.98 -0.84 -3.58
N GLY A 29 5.39 -0.76 -4.84
CA GLY A 29 4.49 -0.74 -5.97
C GLY A 29 4.91 -1.76 -7.02
N THR A 30 4.56 -1.48 -8.25
CA THR A 30 4.93 -2.31 -9.40
C THR A 30 6.44 -2.46 -9.59
N GLY A 31 6.86 -3.60 -10.15
CA GLY A 31 8.26 -3.93 -10.41
C GLY A 31 8.89 -3.13 -11.56
N PRO A 32 10.22 -3.24 -11.76
CA PRO A 32 10.94 -2.52 -12.81
C PRO A 32 10.55 -2.97 -14.24
N ASP A 33 9.95 -4.15 -14.38
CA ASP A 33 9.37 -4.68 -15.62
C ASP A 33 8.07 -3.95 -16.04
N HIS A 34 7.51 -3.13 -15.14
CA HIS A 34 6.29 -2.36 -15.34
C HIS A 34 6.53 -0.90 -14.92
N PRO A 35 7.32 -0.13 -15.69
CA PRO A 35 7.64 1.24 -15.34
C PRO A 35 6.41 2.14 -15.35
N ILE A 36 6.41 3.16 -14.51
CA ILE A 36 5.34 4.18 -14.43
C ILE A 36 5.81 5.40 -15.21
N PRO A 37 5.23 5.70 -16.38
CA PRO A 37 5.58 6.89 -17.14
C PRO A 37 5.16 8.15 -16.39
N VAL A 38 6.00 9.18 -16.39
CA VAL A 38 5.69 10.48 -15.73
C VAL A 38 4.40 11.11 -16.31
N ALA A 39 4.13 10.90 -17.59
CA ALA A 39 2.94 11.40 -18.28
C ALA A 39 1.65 10.60 -17.97
N CYS A 40 1.74 9.46 -17.29
CA CYS A 40 0.60 8.62 -16.93
C CYS A 40 0.75 8.09 -15.50
N PRO A 41 0.64 8.96 -14.47
CA PRO A 41 0.73 8.56 -13.07
C PRO A 41 -0.38 7.56 -12.68
N GLU A 42 -1.50 7.52 -13.40
CA GLU A 42 -2.62 6.59 -13.18
C GLU A 42 -2.21 5.13 -13.38
N SER A 43 -1.12 4.87 -14.10
CA SER A 43 -0.54 3.53 -14.26
C SER A 43 0.07 2.97 -12.96
N ARG A 44 0.22 3.79 -11.91
CA ARG A 44 0.58 3.34 -10.56
C ARG A 44 -0.63 2.77 -9.82
N TYR A 45 -1.12 1.62 -10.26
CA TYR A 45 -2.33 1.00 -9.71
C TYR A 45 -2.05 -0.06 -8.62
N LEU A 46 -0.83 -0.61 -8.55
CA LEU A 46 -0.48 -1.67 -7.61
C LEU A 46 0.23 -1.09 -6.38
N THR A 47 -0.31 -1.40 -5.20
CA THR A 47 0.27 -1.07 -3.89
C THR A 47 0.48 -2.36 -3.10
N ALA A 48 1.68 -2.54 -2.53
CA ALA A 48 2.02 -3.65 -1.66
C ALA A 48 2.63 -3.12 -0.36
N VAL A 49 2.19 -3.63 0.78
CA VAL A 49 2.69 -3.22 2.09
C VAL A 49 3.33 -4.40 2.79
N LEU A 50 4.60 -4.27 3.14
CA LEU A 50 5.27 -5.17 4.05
C LEU A 50 5.02 -4.67 5.47
N ALA A 51 4.43 -5.51 6.32
CA ALA A 51 4.12 -5.15 7.70
C ALA A 51 4.41 -6.28 8.68
N ARG A 52 4.68 -5.89 9.93
CA ARG A 52 4.78 -6.79 11.08
C ARG A 52 3.49 -6.69 11.91
N VAL A 53 3.04 -7.82 12.43
CA VAL A 53 1.92 -7.92 13.38
C VAL A 53 2.47 -8.32 14.75
N ASP A 54 1.99 -7.67 15.82
CA ASP A 54 2.29 -8.04 17.22
C ASP A 54 1.15 -8.86 17.88
#